data_AF-A0A2V1E4R4-F1
#
_entry.id   AF-A0A2V1E4R4-F1
#
_cell.length_a   1.000
_cell.length_b   1.000
_cell.length_c   1.000
_cell.angle_alpha   90.00
_cell.angle_beta   90.00
_cell.angle_gamma   90.00
#
_symmetry.space_group_name_H-M   'P 1'
#
loop_
_entity.id
_entity.type
_entity.pdbx_description
1 polymer ?
#
loop_
_entity_poly.entity_id
_entity_poly.type
_entity_poly.pdbx_seq_one_letter_code
_entity_poly.pdbx_strand_id
1 'polypeptide(L)'
;MVDLGGRVAAFANPPQNIVGSTLFLAYIALALYGTTAISTSLYSQYNSIPTPPSKPTGKPKTKTKPKDKKQTKEPPPPEESPQNAPQQLQQQSEQNARKRHIKIYAFLASISFATLSYHMLSFLISSYTAYSGPPKNLHSTPDMTLTSLQEWLLHTSLFDTFAKDLVRDGPSAAWTQGAVLATYFWNIWMADKAQQRSYPLKTLFPYILLTQILPISLTVSLFIIQLHLTSLHSPSSPPPQPPTTTTTKKTNPTLPTIILNASLLALAPLRNHAVFIPLVLLTRFILVTPFSGRVSLRDAQVVQSIAISGGFVFAQLFMMRKTTSMGEVVRGVWTGREAVKALGWDAQVGAVVHLVLGWGGGV
;
A
#
# COMPACT_ATOMS: atom_id res chain seq x y z
N MET A 1 -16.25 40.29 6.14
CA MET A 1 -15.68 38.95 5.96
C MET A 1 -16.07 38.13 7.17
N VAL A 2 -16.92 37.11 7.00
CA VAL A 2 -17.35 36.23 8.09
C VAL A 2 -16.13 35.46 8.60
N ASP A 3 -15.91 35.43 9.91
CA ASP A 3 -14.84 34.66 10.56
C ASP A 3 -15.12 33.15 10.47
N LEU A 4 -15.01 32.63 9.24
CA LEU A 4 -15.16 31.22 8.94
C LEU A 4 -14.02 30.41 9.58
N GLY A 5 -12.84 31.02 9.72
CA GLY A 5 -11.67 30.43 10.36
C GLY A 5 -11.91 30.10 11.83
N GLY A 6 -12.44 31.05 12.61
CA GLY A 6 -12.75 30.84 14.03
C GLY A 6 -13.79 29.75 14.27
N ARG A 7 -14.83 29.65 13.44
CA ARG A 7 -15.86 28.61 13.57
C ARG A 7 -15.32 27.21 13.25
N VAL A 8 -14.52 27.07 12.19
CA VAL A 8 -13.89 25.78 11.87
C VAL A 8 -12.89 25.36 12.96
N ALA A 9 -12.12 26.31 13.51
CA ALA A 9 -11.20 26.05 14.60
C ALA A 9 -11.93 25.58 15.88
N ALA A 10 -13.14 26.07 16.15
CA ALA A 10 -13.93 25.63 17.30
C ALA A 10 -14.36 24.16 17.21
N PHE A 11 -14.65 23.64 16.01
CA PHE A 11 -15.02 22.24 15.77
C PHE A 11 -13.84 21.28 15.56
N ALA A 12 -12.62 21.83 15.45
CA ALA A 12 -11.40 21.07 15.23
C ALA A 12 -10.56 20.90 16.52
N ASN A 13 -10.94 21.56 17.61
CA ASN A 13 -10.24 21.51 18.89
C ASN A 13 -11.12 20.89 19.99
N PRO A 14 -10.52 20.17 20.96
CA PRO A 14 -11.23 19.76 22.17
C PRO A 14 -11.92 20.95 22.85
N PRO A 15 -13.11 20.76 23.46
CA PRO A 15 -13.77 19.47 23.74
C PRO A 15 -14.67 18.93 22.60
N GLN A 16 -14.84 19.67 21.50
CA GLN A 16 -15.74 19.30 20.40
C GLN A 16 -14.95 19.02 19.11
N ASN A 17 -14.00 18.08 19.17
CA ASN A 17 -13.16 17.71 18.02
C ASN A 17 -13.91 16.86 16.98
N ILE A 18 -15.10 17.28 16.58
CA ILE A 18 -15.97 16.55 15.64
C ILE A 18 -15.22 16.32 14.33
N VAL A 19 -14.51 17.33 13.82
CA VAL A 19 -13.77 17.23 12.56
C VAL A 19 -12.69 16.15 12.65
N GLY A 20 -11.88 16.16 13.71
CA GLY A 20 -10.81 15.17 13.89
C GLY A 20 -11.35 13.75 14.08
N SER A 21 -12.40 13.56 14.89
CA SER A 21 -13.03 12.25 15.09
C SER A 21 -13.66 11.73 13.79
N THR A 22 -14.38 12.58 13.06
CA THR A 22 -14.99 12.21 11.78
C THR A 22 -13.93 11.83 10.76
N LEU A 23 -12.85 12.60 10.63
CA LEU A 23 -11.74 12.27 9.73
C LEU A 23 -11.09 10.94 10.11
N PHE A 24 -10.86 10.70 11.40
CA PHE A 24 -10.27 9.47 11.90
C PHE A 24 -11.15 8.24 11.63
N LEU A 25 -12.45 8.32 11.92
CA LEU A 25 -13.39 7.23 11.64
C LEU A 25 -13.58 7.00 10.14
N ALA A 26 -13.65 8.08 9.35
CA ALA A 26 -13.70 7.99 7.89
C ALA A 26 -12.45 7.31 7.34
N TYR A 27 -11.27 7.60 7.90
CA TYR A 27 -10.02 6.95 7.53
C TYR A 27 -10.07 5.44 7.76
N ILE A 28 -10.53 4.99 8.93
CA ILE A 28 -10.70 3.56 9.23
C ILE A 28 -11.70 2.91 8.27
N ALA A 29 -12.87 3.53 8.08
CA ALA A 29 -13.91 2.99 7.21
C ALA A 29 -13.42 2.87 5.75
N LEU A 30 -12.73 3.88 5.24
CA LEU A 30 -12.15 3.88 3.89
C LEU A 30 -11.04 2.83 3.74
N ALA A 31 -10.21 2.63 4.76
CA ALA A 31 -9.19 1.59 4.76
C ALA A 31 -9.80 0.18 4.68
N LEU A 32 -10.81 -0.08 5.52
CA LEU A 32 -11.52 -1.37 5.55
C LEU A 32 -12.27 -1.61 4.24
N TYR A 33 -12.97 -0.60 3.74
CA TYR A 33 -13.67 -0.66 2.46
C TYR A 33 -12.69 -0.94 1.31
N GLY A 34 -11.61 -0.16 1.19
CA GLY A 34 -10.63 -0.30 0.12
C GLY A 34 -9.96 -1.67 0.14
N THR A 35 -9.53 -2.14 1.31
CA THR A 35 -8.90 -3.46 1.48
C THR A 35 -9.85 -4.59 1.13
N THR A 36 -11.11 -4.50 1.58
CA THR A 36 -12.14 -5.52 1.30
C THR A 36 -12.52 -5.53 -0.17
N ALA A 37 -12.75 -4.36 -0.77
CA ALA A 37 -13.10 -4.24 -2.19
C ALA A 37 -12.00 -4.76 -3.11
N ILE A 38 -10.73 -4.42 -2.82
CA ILE A 38 -9.60 -4.95 -3.58
C ILE A 38 -9.47 -6.46 -3.38
N SER A 39 -9.50 -6.94 -2.13
CA SER A 39 -9.31 -8.36 -1.83
C SER A 39 -10.40 -9.24 -2.46
N THR A 40 -11.67 -8.82 -2.39
CA THR A 40 -12.79 -9.54 -3.01
C THR A 40 -12.67 -9.55 -4.55
N SER A 41 -12.27 -8.43 -5.16
CA SER A 41 -12.02 -8.35 -6.60
C SER A 41 -10.87 -9.26 -7.04
N LEU A 42 -9.74 -9.24 -6.33
CA LEU A 42 -8.58 -10.08 -6.62
C LEU A 42 -8.89 -11.56 -6.42
N TYR A 43 -9.65 -11.91 -5.37
CA TYR A 43 -10.09 -13.28 -5.11
C TYR A 43 -11.01 -13.81 -6.19
N SER A 44 -11.97 -13.00 -6.65
CA SER A 44 -12.85 -13.35 -7.78
C SER A 44 -12.05 -13.58 -9.06
N GLN A 45 -11.12 -12.67 -9.39
CA GLN A 45 -10.22 -12.83 -10.54
C GLN A 45 -9.33 -14.09 -10.41
N TYR A 46 -8.80 -14.38 -9.22
CA TYR A 46 -7.98 -15.57 -8.98
C TYR A 46 -8.77 -16.87 -9.19
N ASN A 47 -10.02 -16.95 -8.70
CA ASN A 47 -10.87 -18.12 -8.86
C ASN A 47 -11.37 -18.32 -10.30
N SER A 48 -11.33 -17.29 -11.14
CA SER A 48 -11.66 -17.40 -12.56
C SER A 48 -10.55 -18.05 -13.40
N ILE A 49 -9.34 -18.24 -12.83
CA ILE A 49 -8.23 -18.87 -13.54
C ILE A 49 -8.54 -20.36 -13.74
N PRO A 50 -8.57 -20.87 -14.98
CA PRO A 50 -8.79 -22.29 -15.23
C PRO A 50 -7.80 -23.17 -14.47
N THR A 51 -8.31 -24.21 -13.81
CA THR A 51 -7.48 -25.26 -13.24
C THR A 51 -6.98 -26.13 -14.38
N PRO A 52 -5.65 -26.38 -14.49
CA PRO A 52 -5.17 -27.33 -15.47
C PRO A 52 -5.83 -28.68 -15.21
N PRO A 53 -6.23 -29.42 -16.25
CA PRO A 53 -6.83 -30.74 -16.08
C PRO A 53 -5.87 -31.57 -15.23
N SER A 54 -6.36 -32.06 -14.08
CA SER A 54 -5.57 -32.94 -13.24
C SER A 54 -5.10 -34.09 -14.12
N LYS A 55 -3.78 -34.28 -14.28
CA LYS A 55 -3.25 -35.46 -14.97
C LYS A 55 -4.01 -36.65 -14.40
N PRO A 56 -4.71 -37.45 -15.23
CA PRO A 56 -5.44 -38.60 -14.73
C PRO A 56 -4.39 -39.44 -14.00
N THR A 57 -4.45 -39.42 -12.67
CA THR A 57 -3.66 -40.30 -11.83
C THR A 57 -4.17 -41.68 -12.21
N GLY A 58 -3.47 -42.30 -13.16
CA GLY A 58 -3.75 -43.64 -13.62
C GLY A 58 -3.53 -44.56 -12.44
N LYS A 59 -4.54 -44.66 -11.57
CA LYS A 59 -4.73 -45.89 -10.81
C LYS A 59 -4.84 -46.95 -11.89
N PRO A 60 -3.92 -47.92 -11.94
CA PRO A 60 -3.98 -48.98 -12.93
C PRO A 60 -5.37 -49.63 -12.78
N LYS A 61 -6.23 -49.44 -13.77
CA LYS A 61 -7.52 -50.11 -13.80
C LYS A 61 -7.21 -51.60 -13.87
N THR A 62 -7.47 -52.30 -12.76
CA THR A 62 -7.49 -53.75 -12.70
C THR A 62 -8.32 -54.24 -13.88
N LYS A 63 -7.71 -55.07 -14.73
CA LYS A 63 -8.28 -55.55 -16.00
C LYS A 63 -9.62 -56.26 -15.75
N THR A 64 -10.74 -55.58 -16.01
CA THR A 64 -12.03 -56.25 -16.17
C THR A 64 -12.22 -56.56 -17.66
N LYS A 65 -12.37 -57.85 -17.96
CA LYS A 65 -12.43 -58.49 -19.29
C LYS A 65 -13.57 -57.88 -20.16
N PRO A 66 -13.36 -57.57 -21.46
CA PRO A 66 -14.39 -56.99 -22.31
C PRO A 66 -15.38 -58.05 -22.83
N LYS A 67 -16.65 -57.65 -22.96
CA LYS A 67 -17.74 -58.39 -23.62
C LYS A 67 -18.04 -57.66 -24.94
N ASP A 68 -18.14 -58.41 -26.02
CA ASP A 68 -18.23 -57.94 -27.41
C ASP A 68 -19.32 -56.88 -27.63
N LYS A 69 -18.93 -55.70 -28.15
CA LYS A 69 -19.87 -54.73 -28.70
C LYS A 69 -19.32 -54.05 -29.95
N LYS A 70 -20.16 -54.14 -30.98
CA LYS A 70 -20.01 -53.73 -32.39
C LYS A 70 -19.47 -52.30 -32.53
N GLN A 71 -18.44 -52.15 -33.36
CA GLN A 71 -17.64 -50.96 -33.58
C GLN A 71 -18.28 -50.08 -34.66
N THR A 72 -18.75 -48.89 -34.29
CA THR A 72 -19.17 -47.83 -35.23
C THR A 72 -17.94 -46.99 -35.56
N LYS A 73 -17.68 -46.81 -36.86
CA LYS A 73 -16.45 -46.23 -37.42
C LYS A 73 -16.55 -44.70 -37.40
N GLU A 74 -16.08 -44.05 -36.34
CA GLU A 74 -15.90 -42.58 -36.31
C GLU A 74 -14.64 -42.17 -37.10
N PRO A 75 -14.67 -41.01 -37.80
CA PRO A 75 -13.52 -40.48 -38.53
C PRO A 75 -12.37 -40.10 -37.57
N PRO A 76 -11.11 -40.25 -38.00
CA PRO A 76 -9.96 -39.95 -37.17
C PRO A 76 -9.95 -38.46 -36.78
N PRO A 77 -9.67 -38.13 -35.50
CA PRO A 77 -9.53 -36.75 -35.07
C PRO A 77 -8.36 -36.07 -35.82
N PRO A 78 -8.47 -34.77 -36.12
CA PRO A 78 -7.40 -34.04 -36.81
C PRO A 78 -6.10 -34.13 -36.00
N GLU A 79 -5.02 -34.55 -36.66
CA GLU A 79 -3.66 -34.59 -36.10
C GLU A 79 -3.25 -33.19 -35.64
N GLU A 80 -3.30 -32.93 -34.33
CA GLU A 80 -2.66 -31.76 -33.72
C GLU A 80 -1.17 -31.78 -34.10
N SER A 81 -0.75 -30.79 -34.89
CA SER A 81 0.63 -30.71 -35.37
C SER A 81 1.61 -30.63 -34.18
N PRO A 82 2.65 -31.48 -34.11
CA PRO A 82 3.61 -31.56 -32.98
C PRO A 82 4.33 -30.25 -32.62
N GLN A 83 4.23 -29.22 -33.47
CA GLN A 83 4.96 -27.96 -33.37
C GLN A 83 4.51 -27.06 -32.21
N ASN A 84 3.32 -27.27 -31.63
CA ASN A 84 2.78 -26.43 -30.54
C ASN A 84 3.08 -26.92 -29.12
N ALA A 85 3.56 -28.16 -28.95
CA ALA A 85 3.79 -28.76 -27.63
C ALA A 85 4.80 -27.99 -26.74
N PRO A 86 5.92 -27.45 -27.26
CA PRO A 86 6.88 -26.72 -26.43
C PRO A 86 6.33 -25.39 -25.88
N GLN A 87 5.53 -24.68 -26.69
CA GLN A 87 4.96 -23.38 -26.29
C GLN A 87 3.92 -23.54 -25.18
N GLN A 88 3.10 -24.58 -25.25
CA GLN A 88 2.11 -24.87 -24.19
C GLN A 88 2.78 -25.19 -22.85
N LEU A 89 3.87 -25.96 -22.87
CA LEU A 89 4.65 -26.27 -21.65
C LEU A 89 5.25 -25.00 -21.04
N GLN A 90 5.79 -24.10 -21.86
CA GLN A 90 6.34 -22.83 -21.38
C GLN A 90 5.26 -21.95 -20.75
N GLN A 91 4.11 -21.77 -21.43
CA GLN A 91 2.99 -21.00 -20.88
C GLN A 91 2.47 -21.58 -19.55
N GLN A 92 2.36 -22.90 -19.43
CA GLN A 92 1.95 -23.54 -18.18
C GLN A 92 2.97 -23.29 -17.06
N SER A 93 4.28 -23.35 -17.35
CA SER A 93 5.33 -23.08 -16.37
C SER A 93 5.27 -21.63 -15.86
N GLU A 94 5.03 -20.67 -16.75
CA GLU A 94 4.86 -19.26 -16.41
C GLU A 94 3.59 -19.02 -15.58
N GLN A 95 2.46 -19.65 -15.95
CA GLN A 95 1.23 -19.56 -15.18
C GLN A 95 1.39 -20.10 -13.76
N ASN A 96 2.10 -21.24 -13.61
CA ASN A 96 2.38 -21.82 -12.30
C ASN A 96 3.29 -20.93 -11.46
N ALA A 97 4.32 -20.31 -12.07
CA ALA A 97 5.18 -19.34 -11.39
C ALA A 97 4.39 -18.11 -10.92
N ARG A 98 3.50 -17.56 -11.76
CA ARG A 98 2.63 -16.43 -11.42
C ARG A 98 1.66 -16.78 -10.28
N LYS A 99 1.03 -17.95 -10.31
CA LYS A 99 0.18 -18.45 -9.21
C LYS A 99 0.95 -18.53 -7.88
N ARG A 100 2.21 -18.97 -7.90
CA ARG A 100 3.07 -18.97 -6.72
C ARG A 100 3.37 -17.56 -6.23
N HIS A 101 3.71 -16.62 -7.12
CA HIS A 101 3.97 -15.23 -6.75
C HIS A 101 2.72 -14.55 -6.15
N ILE A 102 1.54 -14.77 -6.72
CA ILE A 102 0.27 -14.27 -6.17
C ILE A 102 0.09 -14.73 -4.71
N LYS A 103 0.35 -16.01 -4.41
CA LYS A 103 0.26 -16.53 -3.03
C LYS A 103 1.28 -15.87 -2.09
N ILE A 104 2.51 -15.65 -2.55
CA ILE A 104 3.55 -14.98 -1.76
C ILE A 104 3.14 -13.54 -1.44
N TYR A 105 2.69 -12.77 -2.43
CA TYR A 105 2.24 -11.40 -2.21
C TYR A 105 0.98 -11.32 -1.36
N ALA A 106 0.05 -12.26 -1.50
CA ALA A 106 -1.14 -12.33 -0.64
C ALA A 106 -0.72 -12.57 0.82
N PHE A 107 0.24 -13.46 1.06
CA PHE A 107 0.80 -13.71 2.38
C PHE A 107 1.50 -12.46 2.96
N LEU A 108 2.34 -11.78 2.16
CA LEU A 108 2.99 -10.52 2.58
C LEU A 108 1.96 -9.41 2.86
N ALA A 109 0.92 -9.29 2.05
CA ALA A 109 -0.20 -8.38 2.28
C ALA A 109 -0.91 -8.69 3.60
N SER A 110 -1.17 -9.98 3.91
CA SER A 110 -1.78 -10.38 5.18
C SER A 110 -0.90 -10.04 6.39
N ILE A 111 0.43 -10.27 6.30
CA ILE A 111 1.37 -9.87 7.36
C ILE A 111 1.36 -8.35 7.56
N SER A 112 1.43 -7.57 6.47
CA SER A 112 1.41 -6.11 6.52
C SER A 112 0.12 -5.59 7.17
N PHE A 113 -1.04 -6.13 6.75
CA PHE A 113 -2.34 -5.78 7.31
C PHE A 113 -2.44 -6.14 8.80
N ALA A 114 -2.01 -7.33 9.21
CA ALA A 114 -2.04 -7.77 10.60
C ALA A 114 -1.14 -6.90 11.48
N THR A 115 0.08 -6.62 11.02
CA THR A 115 1.07 -5.80 11.75
C THR A 115 0.56 -4.37 11.96
N LEU A 116 0.02 -3.75 10.91
CA LEU A 116 -0.62 -2.44 11.05
C LEU A 116 -1.80 -2.48 12.01
N SER A 117 -2.70 -3.45 11.85
CA SER A 117 -3.90 -3.55 12.67
C SER A 117 -3.54 -3.68 14.15
N TYR A 118 -2.51 -4.47 14.45
CA TYR A 118 -1.96 -4.61 15.79
C TYR A 118 -1.45 -3.28 16.36
N HIS A 119 -0.59 -2.55 15.63
CA HIS A 119 -0.05 -1.28 16.12
C HIS A 119 -1.10 -0.16 16.22
N MET A 120 -2.04 -0.09 15.27
CA MET A 120 -3.13 0.88 15.33
C MET A 120 -4.07 0.58 16.49
N LEU A 121 -4.40 -0.69 16.74
CA LEU A 121 -5.20 -1.09 17.90
C LEU A 121 -4.46 -0.79 19.21
N SER A 122 -3.16 -1.09 19.29
CA SER A 122 -2.31 -0.78 20.43
C SER A 122 -2.26 0.73 20.72
N PHE A 123 -2.15 1.55 19.68
CA PHE A 123 -2.25 3.02 19.79
C PHE A 123 -3.61 3.45 20.34
N LEU A 124 -4.71 2.89 19.83
CA LEU A 124 -6.06 3.24 20.29
C LEU A 124 -6.30 2.84 21.76
N ILE A 125 -5.86 1.65 22.15
CA ILE A 125 -5.92 1.18 23.55
C ILE A 125 -5.09 2.10 24.45
N SER A 126 -3.87 2.45 24.02
CA SER A 126 -2.98 3.34 24.79
C SER A 126 -3.57 4.75 24.94
N SER A 127 -4.21 5.27 23.89
CA SER A 127 -4.87 6.58 23.93
C SER A 127 -6.12 6.56 24.81
N TYR A 128 -6.95 5.52 24.72
CA TYR A 128 -8.15 5.38 25.56
C TYR A 128 -7.80 5.22 27.04
N THR A 129 -6.81 4.38 27.36
CA THR A 129 -6.36 4.18 28.75
C THR A 129 -5.75 5.44 29.36
N ALA A 130 -5.03 6.24 28.58
CA ALA A 130 -4.54 7.54 29.01
C ALA A 130 -5.70 8.53 29.29
N TYR A 131 -6.77 8.48 28.50
CA TYR A 131 -7.96 9.30 28.70
C TYR A 131 -8.78 8.87 29.91
N SER A 132 -9.01 7.57 30.10
CA SER A 132 -9.83 7.03 31.20
C SER A 132 -9.20 7.22 32.57
N GLY A 133 -7.90 7.50 32.63
CA GLY A 133 -7.13 7.57 33.86
C GLY A 133 -6.86 6.18 34.46
N PRO A 134 -6.10 6.12 35.57
CA PRO A 134 -5.84 4.86 36.27
C PRO A 134 -7.14 4.24 36.79
N PRO A 135 -7.28 2.90 36.77
CA PRO A 135 -8.46 2.24 37.31
C PRO A 135 -8.59 2.58 38.80
N LYS A 136 -9.78 3.03 39.22
CA LYS A 136 -10.04 3.44 40.62
C LYS A 136 -9.91 2.26 41.60
N ASN A 137 -10.11 1.03 41.13
CA ASN A 137 -9.94 -0.20 41.90
C ASN A 137 -9.07 -1.19 41.12
N LEU A 138 -8.18 -1.93 41.81
CA LEU A 138 -7.26 -2.91 41.20
C LEU A 138 -7.96 -4.01 40.38
N HIS A 139 -9.24 -4.27 40.64
CA HIS A 139 -10.03 -5.33 40.01
C HIS A 139 -11.13 -4.83 39.06
N SER A 140 -11.33 -3.51 38.95
CA SER A 140 -12.33 -2.96 38.04
C SER A 140 -11.67 -2.68 36.70
N THR A 141 -11.98 -3.50 35.69
CA THR A 141 -11.75 -3.10 34.30
C THR A 141 -12.56 -1.82 34.06
N PRO A 142 -11.98 -0.76 33.46
CA PRO A 142 -12.74 0.43 33.14
C PRO A 142 -13.93 0.03 32.25
N ASP A 143 -15.15 0.31 32.72
CA ASP A 143 -16.36 -0.01 31.98
C ASP A 143 -16.37 0.78 30.67
N MET A 144 -16.05 0.08 29.58
CA MET A 144 -16.00 0.64 28.24
C MET A 144 -17.43 0.77 27.71
N THR A 145 -18.10 1.85 28.12
CA THR A 145 -19.44 2.19 27.61
C THR A 145 -19.33 2.91 26.27
N LEU A 146 -20.36 2.78 25.42
CA LEU A 146 -20.41 3.48 24.12
C LEU A 146 -20.32 5.01 24.31
N THR A 147 -20.92 5.54 25.37
CA THR A 147 -20.85 6.96 25.74
C THR A 147 -19.42 7.38 26.06
N SER A 148 -18.68 6.60 26.84
CA SER A 148 -17.27 6.90 27.16
C SER A 148 -16.39 6.84 25.92
N LEU A 149 -16.63 5.89 25.01
CA LEU A 149 -15.93 5.80 23.73
C LEU A 149 -16.21 7.03 22.86
N GLN A 150 -17.47 7.46 22.77
CA GLN A 150 -17.87 8.65 22.03
C GLN A 150 -17.22 9.91 22.62
N GLU A 151 -17.27 10.08 23.95
CA GLU A 151 -16.63 11.19 24.63
C GLU A 151 -15.12 11.20 24.41
N TRP A 152 -14.45 10.04 24.52
CA TRP A 152 -13.03 9.90 24.21
C TRP A 152 -12.72 10.34 22.79
N LEU A 153 -13.48 9.86 21.80
CA LEU A 153 -13.29 10.24 20.40
C LEU A 153 -13.44 11.74 20.19
N LEU A 154 -14.41 12.39 20.84
CA LEU A 154 -14.71 13.82 20.69
C LEU A 154 -13.76 14.73 21.49
N HIS A 155 -13.26 14.28 22.63
CA HIS A 155 -12.38 15.07 23.50
C HIS A 155 -10.90 14.91 23.15
N THR A 156 -10.51 13.81 22.51
CA THR A 156 -9.11 13.58 22.14
C THR A 156 -8.82 14.06 20.72
N SER A 157 -7.64 14.65 20.54
CA SER A 157 -7.11 15.03 19.24
C SER A 157 -6.34 13.87 18.60
N LEU A 158 -6.99 12.70 18.43
CA LEU A 158 -6.32 11.45 18.01
C LEU A 158 -5.45 11.64 16.76
N PHE A 159 -6.01 12.27 15.72
CA PHE A 159 -5.29 12.49 14.48
C PHE A 159 -4.08 13.42 14.65
N ASP A 160 -4.25 14.54 15.36
CA ASP A 160 -3.19 15.51 15.62
C ASP A 160 -2.08 14.90 16.51
N THR A 161 -2.47 14.18 17.55
CA THR A 161 -1.54 13.48 18.46
C THR A 161 -0.77 12.40 17.71
N PHE A 162 -1.45 11.61 16.87
CA PHE A 162 -0.80 10.60 16.04
C PHE A 162 0.19 11.23 15.06
N ALA A 163 -0.21 12.30 14.36
CA ALA A 163 0.66 13.01 13.43
C ALA A 163 1.87 13.64 14.14
N LYS A 164 1.69 14.24 15.31
CA LYS A 164 2.79 14.79 16.13
C LYS A 164 3.71 13.69 16.64
N ASP A 165 3.17 12.55 17.05
CA ASP A 165 3.96 11.39 17.50
C ASP A 165 4.90 10.86 16.40
N LEU A 166 4.49 10.91 15.13
CA LEU A 166 5.31 10.54 13.98
C LEU A 166 6.57 11.42 13.81
N VAL A 167 6.57 12.65 14.31
CA VAL A 167 7.69 13.60 14.16
C VAL A 167 8.19 14.16 15.50
N ARG A 168 7.91 13.43 16.58
CA ARG A 168 8.17 13.87 17.96
C ARG A 168 9.66 14.00 18.28
N ASP A 169 10.47 13.12 17.74
CA ASP A 169 11.92 13.07 17.96
C ASP A 169 12.65 12.81 16.65
N GLY A 170 13.98 12.98 16.64
CA GLY A 170 14.82 12.80 15.46
C GLY A 170 14.62 11.44 14.78
N PRO A 171 14.72 10.31 15.50
CA PRO A 171 14.44 8.98 14.97
C PRO A 171 13.05 8.86 14.32
N SER A 172 12.00 9.30 15.02
CA SER A 172 10.62 9.24 14.52
C SER A 172 10.47 10.05 13.23
N ALA A 173 11.01 11.27 13.21
CA ALA A 173 10.98 12.14 12.04
C ALA A 173 11.72 11.53 10.84
N ALA A 174 12.89 10.90 11.07
CA ALA A 174 13.65 10.21 10.04
C ALA A 174 12.86 9.05 9.41
N TRP A 175 12.23 8.21 10.25
CA TRP A 175 11.39 7.11 9.78
C TRP A 175 10.16 7.58 9.04
N THR A 176 9.50 8.63 9.54
CA THR A 176 8.34 9.23 8.88
C THR A 176 8.71 9.80 7.52
N GLN A 177 9.83 10.53 7.42
CA GLN A 177 10.32 11.04 6.14
C GLN A 177 10.67 9.91 5.18
N GLY A 178 11.40 8.89 5.65
CA GLY A 178 11.74 7.72 4.85
C GLY A 178 10.50 6.99 4.32
N ALA A 179 9.51 6.77 5.19
CA ALA A 179 8.25 6.11 4.82
C ALA A 179 7.44 6.93 3.81
N VAL A 180 7.29 8.25 4.00
CA VAL A 180 6.55 9.10 3.05
C VAL A 180 7.26 9.17 1.70
N LEU A 181 8.60 9.26 1.68
CA LEU A 181 9.37 9.23 0.42
C LEU A 181 9.27 7.88 -0.28
N ALA A 182 9.37 6.77 0.46
CA ALA A 182 9.17 5.43 -0.10
C ALA A 182 7.77 5.31 -0.72
N THR A 183 6.74 5.78 -0.03
CA THR A 183 5.36 5.84 -0.55
C THR A 183 5.27 6.67 -1.83
N TYR A 184 5.92 7.82 -1.90
CA TYR A 184 5.94 8.64 -3.11
C TYR A 184 6.53 7.90 -4.32
N PHE A 185 7.65 7.20 -4.14
CA PHE A 185 8.28 6.45 -5.23
C PHE A 185 7.50 5.19 -5.62
N TRP A 186 6.89 4.50 -4.66
CA TRP A 186 5.94 3.42 -4.96
C TRP A 186 4.75 3.93 -5.76
N ASN A 187 4.22 5.12 -5.45
CA ASN A 187 3.13 5.72 -6.22
C ASN A 187 3.54 6.08 -7.65
N ILE A 188 4.78 6.57 -7.85
CA ILE A 188 5.36 6.79 -9.20
C ILE A 188 5.39 5.47 -9.99
N TRP A 189 5.95 4.42 -9.38
CA TRP A 189 6.05 3.11 -10.02
C TRP A 189 4.68 2.50 -10.33
N MET A 190 3.73 2.58 -9.39
CA MET A 190 2.36 2.09 -9.58
C MET A 190 1.64 2.84 -10.70
N ALA A 191 1.78 4.17 -10.74
CA ALA A 191 1.18 5.00 -11.78
C ALA A 191 1.76 4.67 -13.17
N ASP A 192 3.07 4.45 -13.26
CA ASP A 192 3.73 4.06 -14.52
C ASP A 192 3.22 2.69 -15.01
N LYS A 193 3.22 1.68 -14.13
CA LYS A 193 2.69 0.35 -14.45
C LYS A 193 1.22 0.36 -14.82
N ALA A 194 0.42 1.18 -14.13
CA ALA A 194 -0.98 1.37 -14.45
C ALA A 194 -1.18 2.02 -15.83
N GLN A 195 -0.34 3.00 -16.20
CA GLN A 195 -0.38 3.64 -17.50
C GLN A 195 0.05 2.66 -18.62
N GLN A 196 1.09 1.86 -18.40
CA GLN A 196 1.56 0.84 -19.35
C GLN A 196 0.48 -0.22 -19.63
N ARG A 197 -0.32 -0.58 -18.63
CA ARG A 197 -1.43 -1.54 -18.76
C ARG A 197 -2.78 -0.88 -19.09
N SER A 198 -2.81 0.45 -19.24
CA SER A 198 -4.02 1.24 -19.49
C SER A 198 -5.17 0.95 -18.51
N TYR A 199 -4.86 0.82 -17.21
CA TYR A 199 -5.89 0.56 -16.22
C TYR A 199 -6.90 1.72 -16.12
N PRO A 200 -8.21 1.43 -16.12
CA PRO A 200 -9.21 2.46 -15.95
C PRO A 200 -9.14 3.01 -14.52
N LEU A 201 -9.40 4.32 -14.37
CA LEU A 201 -9.33 5.01 -13.07
C LEU A 201 -10.21 4.34 -12.01
N LYS A 202 -11.36 3.75 -12.40
CA LYS A 202 -12.24 3.01 -11.48
C LYS A 202 -11.55 1.83 -10.81
N THR A 203 -10.68 1.12 -11.53
CA THR A 203 -9.88 0.01 -10.99
C THR A 203 -8.74 0.51 -10.11
N LEU A 204 -8.14 1.66 -10.45
CA LEU A 204 -7.03 2.25 -9.70
C LEU A 204 -7.47 2.99 -8.44
N PHE A 205 -8.67 3.55 -8.42
CA PHE A 205 -9.14 4.43 -7.36
C PHE A 205 -9.02 3.80 -5.95
N PRO A 206 -9.41 2.53 -5.72
CA PRO A 206 -9.19 1.88 -4.43
C PRO A 206 -7.72 1.83 -4.02
N TYR A 207 -6.80 1.57 -4.96
CA TYR A 207 -5.37 1.56 -4.67
C TYR A 207 -4.88 2.97 -4.33
N ILE A 208 -5.27 3.99 -5.11
CA ILE A 208 -4.92 5.39 -4.84
C ILE A 208 -5.40 5.78 -3.43
N LEU A 209 -6.64 5.44 -3.08
CA LEU A 209 -7.19 5.69 -1.76
C LEU A 209 -6.39 4.98 -0.67
N LEU A 210 -6.04 3.70 -0.87
CA LEU A 210 -5.22 2.96 0.09
C LEU A 210 -3.81 3.56 0.26
N THR A 211 -3.16 4.09 -0.80
CA THR A 211 -1.85 4.75 -0.65
C THR A 211 -1.89 6.00 0.24
N GLN A 212 -3.07 6.59 0.43
CA GLN A 212 -3.25 7.73 1.34
C GLN A 212 -3.46 7.32 2.79
N ILE A 213 -3.84 6.06 3.02
CA ILE A 213 -4.43 5.60 4.29
C ILE A 213 -3.63 4.47 4.95
N LEU A 214 -3.18 3.51 4.16
CA LEU A 214 -2.58 2.27 4.64
C LEU A 214 -1.06 2.25 4.43
N PRO A 215 -0.36 1.35 5.14
CA PRO A 215 0.98 0.91 4.82
C PRO A 215 1.16 0.75 3.33
N ILE A 216 2.27 1.28 2.81
CA ILE A 216 2.52 1.20 1.37
C ILE A 216 2.78 -0.24 0.95
N SER A 217 3.39 -1.06 1.82
CA SER A 217 3.69 -2.46 1.51
C SER A 217 2.43 -3.30 1.25
N LEU A 218 1.35 -3.06 2.00
CA LEU A 218 0.05 -3.70 1.78
C LEU A 218 -0.50 -3.32 0.40
N THR A 219 -0.55 -2.01 0.12
CA THR A 219 -1.13 -1.50 -1.13
C THR A 219 -0.36 -1.97 -2.36
N VAL A 220 0.97 -1.93 -2.30
CA VAL A 220 1.86 -2.39 -3.37
C VAL A 220 1.73 -3.90 -3.57
N SER A 221 1.66 -4.69 -2.51
CA SER A 221 1.47 -6.15 -2.62
C SER A 221 0.16 -6.49 -3.33
N LEU A 222 -0.94 -5.85 -2.95
CA LEU A 222 -2.23 -6.03 -3.62
C LEU A 222 -2.19 -5.58 -5.08
N PHE A 223 -1.50 -4.47 -5.38
CA PHE A 223 -1.34 -3.99 -6.75
C PHE A 223 -0.48 -4.94 -7.61
N ILE A 224 0.58 -5.53 -7.06
CA ILE A 224 1.38 -6.54 -7.77
C ILE A 224 0.54 -7.79 -8.07
N ILE A 225 -0.34 -8.21 -7.16
CA ILE A 225 -1.29 -9.30 -7.45
C ILE A 225 -2.18 -8.92 -8.64
N GLN A 226 -2.71 -7.69 -8.71
CA GLN A 226 -3.49 -7.21 -9.85
C GLN A 226 -2.70 -7.27 -11.16
N LEU A 227 -1.42 -6.87 -11.14
CA LEU A 227 -0.54 -6.96 -12.31
C LEU A 227 -0.40 -8.41 -12.79
N HIS A 228 -0.15 -9.34 -11.87
CA HIS A 228 -0.05 -10.77 -12.19
C HIS A 228 -1.37 -11.33 -12.76
N LEU A 229 -2.51 -11.03 -12.14
CA LEU A 229 -3.82 -11.51 -12.61
C LEU A 229 -4.17 -10.96 -13.99
N THR A 230 -3.88 -9.69 -14.26
CA THR A 230 -4.12 -9.08 -15.57
C THR A 230 -3.26 -9.72 -16.65
N SER A 231 -2.00 -10.04 -16.31
CA SER A 231 -1.07 -10.68 -17.25
C SER A 231 -1.48 -12.09 -17.68
N LEU A 232 -2.31 -12.78 -16.89
CA LEU A 232 -2.82 -14.12 -17.22
C LEU A 232 -3.93 -14.07 -18.27
N HIS A 233 -4.72 -13.00 -18.30
CA HIS A 233 -5.87 -12.84 -19.21
C HIS A 233 -5.48 -12.27 -20.57
N SER A 234 -4.27 -11.72 -20.71
CA SER A 234 -3.77 -11.15 -21.97
C SER A 234 -2.48 -11.86 -22.43
N PRO A 235 -2.56 -13.14 -22.83
CA PRO A 235 -1.38 -13.92 -23.22
C PRO A 235 -0.79 -13.52 -24.59
N SER A 236 -1.47 -12.65 -25.35
CA SER A 236 -1.14 -12.34 -26.74
C SER A 236 -1.20 -10.85 -27.05
N SER A 237 -1.04 -9.97 -26.05
CA SER A 237 -0.93 -8.54 -26.36
C SER A 237 0.27 -8.36 -27.30
N PRO A 238 0.10 -7.87 -28.55
CA PRO A 238 1.23 -7.52 -29.38
C PRO A 238 2.16 -6.59 -28.60
N PRO A 239 3.48 -6.59 -28.90
CA PRO A 239 4.44 -5.74 -28.21
C PRO A 239 3.87 -4.31 -28.13
N PRO A 240 3.95 -3.65 -26.95
CA PRO A 240 3.28 -2.38 -26.71
C PRO A 240 3.52 -1.45 -27.89
N GLN A 241 2.47 -1.17 -28.67
CA GLN A 241 2.61 -0.22 -29.77
C GLN A 241 3.08 1.09 -29.15
N PRO A 242 4.13 1.74 -29.71
CA PRO A 242 4.62 2.98 -29.18
C PRO A 242 3.44 3.94 -29.05
N PRO A 243 3.18 4.49 -27.85
CA PRO A 243 1.95 5.22 -27.57
C PRO A 243 1.79 6.31 -28.62
N THR A 244 0.69 6.29 -29.35
CA THR A 244 0.36 7.28 -30.37
C THR A 244 0.42 8.65 -29.70
N THR A 245 1.46 9.41 -30.03
CA THR A 245 1.93 10.56 -29.25
C THR A 245 0.96 11.73 -29.38
N THR A 246 -0.11 11.73 -28.59
CA THR A 246 -0.80 12.97 -28.27
C THR A 246 0.12 13.76 -27.36
N THR A 247 0.74 14.80 -27.93
CA THR A 247 1.78 15.65 -27.32
C THR A 247 1.21 16.57 -26.25
N THR A 248 0.57 16.01 -25.23
CA THR A 248 0.26 16.77 -24.03
C THR A 248 1.56 17.03 -23.27
N LYS A 249 1.86 18.31 -22.99
CA LYS A 249 3.05 18.70 -22.22
C LYS A 249 2.89 18.16 -20.79
N LYS A 250 3.65 17.11 -20.45
CA LYS A 250 3.68 16.54 -19.10
C LYS A 250 4.68 17.31 -18.22
N THR A 251 4.29 17.58 -16.98
CA THR A 251 5.10 18.27 -15.97
C THR A 251 6.17 17.34 -15.41
N ASN A 252 7.37 17.87 -15.14
CA ASN A 252 8.47 17.11 -14.52
C ASN A 252 8.16 16.79 -13.03
N PRO A 253 8.34 15.54 -12.55
CA PRO A 253 8.14 15.14 -11.14
C PRO A 253 9.08 15.84 -10.15
N THR A 254 10.13 16.49 -10.64
CA THR A 254 11.13 17.21 -9.83
C THR A 254 10.50 18.26 -8.91
N LEU A 255 9.56 19.08 -9.42
CA LEU A 255 8.94 20.13 -8.60
C LEU A 255 8.12 19.55 -7.42
N PRO A 256 7.17 18.61 -7.64
CA PRO A 256 6.52 17.90 -6.54
C PRO A 256 7.50 17.25 -5.56
N THR A 257 8.61 16.68 -6.07
CA THR A 257 9.65 16.06 -5.25
C THR A 257 10.33 17.07 -4.32
N ILE A 258 10.71 18.24 -4.83
CA ILE A 258 11.33 19.31 -4.02
C ILE A 258 10.36 19.81 -2.96
N ILE A 259 9.09 20.08 -3.34
CA ILE A 259 8.07 20.55 -2.40
C ILE A 259 7.82 19.49 -1.32
N LEU A 260 7.77 18.21 -1.68
CA LEU A 260 7.59 17.12 -0.73
C LEU A 260 8.75 17.07 0.28
N ASN A 261 10.00 17.06 -0.20
CA ASN A 261 11.17 17.01 0.68
C ASN A 261 11.27 18.23 1.59
N ALA A 262 11.02 19.44 1.06
CA ALA A 262 10.98 20.66 1.86
C ALA A 262 9.88 20.59 2.94
N SER A 263 8.70 20.06 2.59
CA SER A 263 7.61 19.87 3.55
C SER A 263 7.99 18.88 4.64
N LEU A 264 8.61 17.74 4.28
CA LEU A 264 9.04 16.72 5.23
C LEU A 264 10.10 17.24 6.21
N LEU A 265 11.07 18.02 5.74
CA LEU A 265 12.05 18.67 6.62
C LEU A 265 11.41 19.65 7.60
N ALA A 266 10.34 20.33 7.19
CA ALA A 266 9.65 21.33 8.00
C ALA A 266 8.67 20.72 9.02
N LEU A 267 8.23 19.45 8.86
CA LEU A 267 7.24 18.83 9.76
C LEU A 267 7.71 18.76 11.22
N ALA A 268 8.92 18.26 11.47
CA ALA A 268 9.44 18.09 12.83
C ALA A 268 9.60 19.41 13.61
N PRO A 269 10.25 20.47 13.07
CA PRO A 269 10.37 21.75 13.78
C PRO A 269 9.04 22.48 13.93
N LEU A 270 8.09 22.29 13.00
CA LEU A 270 6.79 22.96 13.03
C LEU A 270 5.70 22.15 13.75
N ARG A 271 6.01 21.03 14.40
CA ARG A 271 5.01 20.13 14.99
C ARG A 271 4.03 20.77 15.98
N ASN A 272 4.46 21.83 16.66
CA ASN A 272 3.63 22.57 17.63
C ASN A 272 2.99 23.84 17.02
N HIS A 273 3.25 24.12 15.75
CA HIS A 273 2.74 25.29 15.05
C HIS A 273 1.41 24.98 14.34
N ALA A 274 0.54 25.98 14.19
CA ALA A 274 -0.78 25.82 13.55
C ALA A 274 -0.71 25.34 12.08
N VAL A 275 0.44 25.53 11.43
CA VAL A 275 0.68 25.10 10.03
C VAL A 275 1.03 23.62 9.91
N PHE A 276 1.24 22.90 11.02
CA PHE A 276 1.62 21.50 11.02
C PHE A 276 0.63 20.62 10.26
N ILE A 277 -0.65 20.69 10.61
CA ILE A 277 -1.69 19.88 9.96
C ILE A 277 -1.86 20.24 8.47
N PRO A 278 -1.96 21.52 8.08
CA PRO A 278 -1.92 21.91 6.66
C PRO A 278 -0.71 21.33 5.90
N LEU A 279 0.47 21.31 6.53
CA LEU A 279 1.68 20.75 5.93
C LEU A 279 1.59 19.23 5.76
N VAL A 280 1.06 18.51 6.75
CA VAL A 280 0.76 17.06 6.63
C VAL A 280 -0.21 16.81 5.46
N LEU A 281 -1.29 17.58 5.34
CA LEU A 281 -2.24 17.45 4.23
C LEU A 281 -1.61 17.76 2.87
N LEU A 282 -0.71 18.76 2.81
CA LEU A 282 0.06 19.06 1.59
C LEU A 282 0.90 17.86 1.17
N THR A 283 1.60 17.20 2.11
CA THR A 283 2.36 15.99 1.77
C THR A 283 1.47 14.91 1.18
N ARG A 284 0.27 14.68 1.74
CA ARG A 284 -0.71 13.72 1.20
C ARG A 284 -1.18 14.10 -0.20
N PHE A 285 -1.49 15.37 -0.43
CA PHE A 285 -1.86 15.85 -1.77
C PHE A 285 -0.75 15.57 -2.80
N ILE A 286 0.51 15.80 -2.43
CA ILE A 286 1.66 15.53 -3.31
C ILE A 286 1.78 14.04 -3.63
N LEU A 287 1.48 13.14 -2.67
CA LEU A 287 1.52 11.68 -2.89
C LEU A 287 0.54 11.21 -3.99
N VAL A 288 -0.54 11.95 -4.26
CA VAL A 288 -1.52 11.61 -5.31
C VAL A 288 -1.05 12.06 -6.70
N THR A 289 -0.10 12.99 -6.77
CA THR A 289 0.33 13.61 -8.05
C THR A 289 0.76 12.63 -9.14
N PRO A 290 1.41 11.47 -8.86
CA PRO A 290 1.78 10.53 -9.91
C PRO A 290 0.57 9.97 -10.69
N PHE A 291 -0.60 9.85 -10.04
CA PHE A 291 -1.82 9.33 -10.66
C PHE A 291 -2.62 10.36 -11.46
N SER A 292 -2.20 11.64 -11.46
CA SER A 292 -2.91 12.72 -12.14
C SER A 292 -2.87 12.64 -13.67
N GLY A 293 -1.99 11.79 -14.25
CA GLY A 293 -1.69 11.75 -15.68
C GLY A 293 -0.94 12.97 -16.23
N ARG A 294 -0.76 14.02 -15.40
CA ARG A 294 -0.05 15.26 -15.76
C ARG A 294 1.45 15.18 -15.52
N VAL A 295 1.91 14.25 -14.68
CA VAL A 295 3.32 14.06 -14.36
C VAL A 295 3.97 13.13 -15.38
N SER A 296 5.16 13.49 -15.85
CA SER A 296 5.96 12.64 -16.72
C SER A 296 6.68 11.58 -15.89
N LEU A 297 6.48 10.31 -16.25
CA LEU A 297 7.06 9.16 -15.57
C LEU A 297 8.24 8.59 -16.37
N ARG A 298 9.03 9.45 -17.02
CA ARG A 298 10.23 9.02 -17.76
C ARG A 298 11.32 8.62 -16.77
N ASP A 299 12.00 7.51 -17.04
CA ASP A 299 13.05 6.96 -16.17
C ASP A 299 14.09 8.00 -15.76
N ALA A 300 14.59 8.81 -16.70
CA ALA A 300 15.58 9.85 -16.41
C ALA A 300 15.09 10.87 -15.37
N GLN A 301 13.81 11.25 -15.41
CA GLN A 301 13.22 12.19 -14.46
C GLN A 301 12.92 11.54 -13.12
N VAL A 302 12.53 10.26 -13.12
CA VAL A 302 12.35 9.48 -11.89
C VAL A 302 13.68 9.31 -11.17
N VAL A 303 14.75 8.95 -11.88
CA VAL A 303 16.11 8.85 -11.33
C VAL A 303 16.58 10.19 -10.77
N GLN A 304 16.32 11.30 -11.49
CA GLN A 304 16.60 12.64 -10.98
C GLN A 304 15.85 12.93 -9.68
N SER A 305 14.55 12.63 -9.60
CA SER A 305 13.75 12.76 -8.37
C SER A 305 14.29 11.90 -7.22
N ILE A 306 14.71 10.66 -7.49
CA ILE A 306 15.34 9.78 -6.50
C ILE A 306 16.63 10.40 -5.97
N ALA A 307 17.50 10.90 -6.86
CA ALA A 307 18.75 11.54 -6.47
C ALA A 307 18.52 12.80 -5.61
N ILE A 308 17.54 13.63 -5.96
CA ILE A 308 17.16 14.81 -5.17
C ILE A 308 16.68 14.38 -3.77
N SER A 309 15.73 13.46 -3.68
CA SER A 309 15.24 12.96 -2.38
C SER A 309 16.36 12.32 -1.56
N GLY A 310 17.25 11.56 -2.20
CA GLY A 310 18.43 10.98 -1.56
C GLY A 310 19.34 12.05 -0.95
N GLY A 311 19.58 13.14 -1.67
CA GLY A 311 20.33 14.30 -1.16
C GLY A 311 19.67 14.95 0.07
N PHE A 312 18.35 15.13 0.05
CA PHE A 312 17.61 15.68 1.19
C PHE A 312 17.64 14.77 2.42
N VAL A 313 17.44 13.46 2.23
CA VAL A 313 17.54 12.46 3.31
C VAL A 313 18.95 12.44 3.88
N PHE A 314 19.98 12.43 3.04
CA PHE A 314 21.37 12.46 3.48
C PHE A 314 21.69 13.73 4.27
N ALA A 315 21.27 14.90 3.77
CA ALA A 315 21.45 16.18 4.46
C ALA A 315 20.77 16.18 5.83
N GLN A 316 19.55 15.65 5.93
CA GLN A 316 18.83 15.53 7.19
C GLN A 316 19.55 14.59 8.18
N LEU A 317 19.95 13.40 7.72
CA LEU A 317 20.71 12.43 8.53
C LEU A 317 22.03 13.04 9.01
N PHE A 318 22.71 13.82 8.16
CA PHE A 318 23.92 14.52 8.53
C PHE A 318 23.67 15.60 9.60
N MET A 319 22.59 16.38 9.47
CA MET A 319 22.20 17.36 10.49
C MET A 319 21.83 16.67 11.82
N MET A 320 21.12 15.53 11.76
CA MET A 320 20.73 14.77 12.95
C MET A 320 21.91 14.06 13.62
N ARG A 321 23.01 13.77 12.91
CA ARG A 321 24.20 13.15 13.51
C ARG A 321 24.75 13.94 14.70
N LYS A 322 24.49 15.25 14.77
CA LYS A 322 24.88 16.08 15.92
C LYS A 322 24.04 15.83 17.19
N THR A 323 22.82 15.33 17.04
CA THR A 323 21.85 15.20 18.14
C THR A 323 21.40 13.76 18.39
N THR A 324 21.63 12.86 17.45
CA THR A 324 21.08 11.50 17.46
C THR A 324 22.07 10.54 16.80
N SER A 325 22.39 9.45 17.48
CA SER A 325 23.23 8.40 16.91
C SER A 325 22.47 7.62 15.85
N MET A 326 23.14 7.17 14.79
CA MET A 326 22.52 6.28 13.79
C MET A 326 21.97 5.00 14.43
N GLY A 327 22.60 4.53 15.51
CA GLY A 327 22.09 3.40 16.29
C GLY A 327 20.74 3.69 16.95
N GLU A 328 20.49 4.94 17.37
CA GLU A 328 19.18 5.34 17.93
C GLU A 328 18.11 5.45 16.86
N VAL A 329 18.46 5.90 15.64
CA VAL A 329 17.53 5.89 14.51
C VAL A 329 17.08 4.47 14.19
N VAL A 330 18.03 3.53 14.06
CA VAL A 330 17.70 2.11 13.81
C VAL A 330 16.90 1.52 14.98
N ARG A 331 17.37 1.72 16.22
CA ARG A 331 16.69 1.22 17.42
C ARG A 331 15.29 1.82 17.58
N GLY A 332 15.04 3.02 17.07
CA GLY A 332 13.75 3.69 17.04
C GLY A 332 12.62 2.88 16.40
N VAL A 333 12.92 1.95 15.49
CA VAL A 333 11.91 1.01 14.95
C VAL A 333 11.36 0.09 16.03
N TRP A 334 12.20 -0.32 17.00
CA TRP A 334 11.81 -1.24 18.06
C TRP A 334 11.39 -0.52 19.33
N THR A 335 12.02 0.60 19.66
CA THR A 335 11.78 1.35 20.91
C THR A 335 10.87 2.56 20.73
N GLY A 336 10.52 2.91 19.48
CA GLY A 336 9.63 4.03 19.19
C GLY A 336 8.21 3.82 19.69
N ARG A 337 7.37 4.84 19.55
CA ARG A 337 5.93 4.70 19.79
C ARG A 337 5.29 3.80 18.74
N GLU A 338 4.08 3.33 19.01
CA GLU A 338 3.34 2.41 18.13
C GLU A 338 3.23 2.93 16.68
N ALA A 339 3.09 4.24 16.47
CA ALA A 339 3.05 4.83 15.14
C ALA A 339 4.38 4.65 14.37
N VAL A 340 5.52 4.82 15.04
CA VAL A 340 6.86 4.66 14.45
C VAL A 340 7.17 3.19 14.22
N LYS A 341 6.79 2.31 15.17
CA LYS A 341 6.91 0.86 15.00
C LYS A 341 6.14 0.40 13.77
N ALA A 342 4.90 0.87 13.58
CA ALA A 342 4.09 0.57 12.41
C ALA A 342 4.79 0.97 11.10
N LEU A 343 5.36 2.17 11.03
CA LEU A 343 6.12 2.62 9.86
C LEU A 343 7.41 1.81 9.63
N GLY A 344 8.14 1.51 10.69
CA GLY A 344 9.37 0.71 10.60
C GLY A 344 9.09 -0.70 10.09
N TRP A 345 8.03 -1.34 10.58
CA TRP A 345 7.57 -2.64 10.06
C TRP A 345 7.07 -2.56 8.63
N ASP A 346 6.31 -1.53 8.26
CA ASP A 346 5.90 -1.32 6.88
C ASP A 346 7.10 -1.17 5.94
N ALA A 347 8.13 -0.43 6.36
CA ALA A 347 9.37 -0.28 5.59
C ALA A 347 10.10 -1.63 5.43
N GLN A 348 10.18 -2.46 6.48
CA GLN A 348 10.78 -3.79 6.41
C GLN A 348 10.00 -4.70 5.44
N VAL A 349 8.68 -4.77 5.56
CA VAL A 349 7.84 -5.58 4.65
C VAL A 349 7.95 -5.04 3.22
N GLY A 350 7.95 -3.72 3.04
CA GLY A 350 8.14 -3.08 1.73
C GLY A 350 9.47 -3.43 1.08
N ALA A 351 10.55 -3.50 1.85
CA ALA A 351 11.86 -3.96 1.36
C ALA A 351 11.81 -5.44 0.93
N VAL A 352 11.15 -6.30 1.70
CA VAL A 352 10.94 -7.71 1.33
C VAL A 352 10.13 -7.83 0.04
N VAL A 353 9.06 -7.05 -0.10
CA VAL A 353 8.25 -6.99 -1.33
C VAL A 353 9.11 -6.58 -2.52
N HIS A 354 9.98 -5.57 -2.37
CA HIS A 354 10.89 -5.13 -3.43
C HIS A 354 11.89 -6.24 -3.83
N LEU A 355 12.48 -6.94 -2.86
CA LEU A 355 13.39 -8.06 -3.13
C LEU A 355 12.69 -9.22 -3.85
N VAL A 356 11.48 -9.58 -3.40
CA VAL A 356 10.67 -10.62 -4.04
C VAL A 356 10.30 -10.23 -5.47
N LEU A 357 9.99 -8.95 -5.70
CA LEU A 357 9.71 -8.42 -7.04
C LEU A 357 10.93 -8.53 -7.97
N GLY A 358 12.13 -8.22 -7.46
CA GLY A 358 13.38 -8.37 -8.20
C GLY A 358 13.72 -9.82 -8.54
N TRP A 359 13.46 -10.76 -7.63
CA TRP A 359 13.71 -12.19 -7.85
C TRP A 359 12.69 -12.85 -8.79
N GLY A 360 11.42 -12.40 -8.75
CA GLY A 360 10.32 -13.00 -9.49
C GLY A 360 10.28 -12.71 -11.00
N GLY A 361 11.26 -12.00 -11.56
CA GLY A 361 11.40 -11.79 -13.00
C GLY A 361 10.55 -10.66 -13.59
N GLY A 362 10.21 -9.62 -12.80
CA GLY A 362 9.62 -8.35 -13.27
C GLY A 362 8.20 -8.44 -13.88
N VAL A 363 7.24 -7.71 -13.32
CA VAL A 363 5.87 -7.55 -13.89
C VAL A 363 5.71 -6.25 -14.66
#